data_AF-B9F2R8-F1
#
_entry.id   AF-B9F2R8-F1
#
_cell.length_a   1.000
_cell.length_b   1.000
_cell.length_c   1.000
_cell.angle_alpha   90.00
_cell.angle_beta   90.00
_cell.angle_gamma   90.00
#
_symmetry.space_group_name_H-M   'P 1'
#
loop_
_entity.id
_entity.type
_entity.pdbx_description
1 polymer ?
#
loop_
_entity_poly.entity_id
_entity_poly.type
_entity_poly.pdbx_seq_one_letter_code
_entity_poly.pdbx_strand_id
1 'polypeptide(L)'
;MDIGEQLLVEEKHLSSQQREVLEKYRSKAEYYVCSCMGRNPGGAAHNAGRTPAGLLFIRPWNNLQYVSNAAFLLTVYSDVLSYLSLPLLCPDPEAAADEAAPAAADAGEVLEFARSQADYILGTNPMATSLPRRGFDSWYSAAAENPHDLVGAVVGGPNGNDVFTDHRGAYMQTEACTYTRRPMVGVFSRLMELERQRRGEDVVLVVDVAGGGG
;
A
#
# COMPACT_ATOMS: atom_id res chain seq x y z
N MET A 1 -18.04 13.85 4.23
CA MET A 1 -17.26 14.17 5.42
C MET A 1 -15.96 13.40 5.26
N ASP A 2 -14.92 14.11 4.86
CA ASP A 2 -13.69 13.54 4.29
C ASP A 2 -12.78 13.00 5.41
N ILE A 3 -12.06 11.91 5.17
CA ILE A 3 -11.14 11.31 6.15
C ILE A 3 -10.02 12.31 6.52
N GLY A 4 -9.65 13.18 5.57
CA GLY A 4 -8.71 14.29 5.82
C GLY A 4 -9.26 15.38 6.75
N GLU A 5 -10.58 15.55 6.80
CA GLU A 5 -11.23 16.53 7.69
C GLU A 5 -11.21 16.03 9.13
N GLN A 6 -11.42 14.73 9.38
CA GLN A 6 -11.26 14.16 10.74
C GLN A 6 -9.82 14.21 11.25
N LEU A 7 -8.82 14.09 10.36
CA LEU A 7 -7.41 14.19 10.75
C LEU A 7 -7.01 15.62 11.16
N LEU A 8 -7.65 16.65 10.59
CA LEU A 8 -7.34 18.07 10.87
C LEU A 8 -8.30 18.77 11.84
N VAL A 9 -9.53 18.26 12.02
CA VAL A 9 -10.50 18.82 12.98
C VAL A 9 -9.98 18.77 14.42
N GLU A 10 -8.97 17.94 14.71
CA GLU A 10 -8.33 17.90 16.03
C GLU A 10 -7.34 19.06 16.26
N GLU A 11 -6.69 19.63 15.23
CA GLU A 11 -5.60 20.62 15.41
C GLU A 11 -5.96 21.88 16.19
N LYS A 12 -7.19 22.37 16.05
CA LYS A 12 -7.65 23.59 16.72
C LYS A 12 -7.83 23.45 18.23
N HIS A 13 -7.89 22.23 18.77
CA HIS A 13 -8.12 21.96 20.19
C HIS A 13 -6.99 21.14 20.84
N LEU A 14 -5.90 20.86 20.12
CA LEU A 14 -4.74 20.14 20.66
C LEU A 14 -3.93 21.03 21.62
N SER A 15 -3.65 20.48 22.81
CA SER A 15 -2.64 21.02 23.72
C SER A 15 -1.24 21.00 23.09
N SER A 16 -0.31 21.78 23.64
CA SER A 16 1.09 21.82 23.19
C SER A 16 1.75 20.43 23.18
N GLN A 17 1.47 19.60 24.20
CA GLN A 17 1.99 18.25 24.29
C GLN A 17 1.45 17.34 23.18
N GLN A 18 0.16 17.45 22.84
CA GLN A 18 -0.42 16.64 21.77
C GLN A 18 0.08 17.06 20.39
N ARG A 19 0.32 18.36 20.16
CA ARG A 19 0.96 18.85 18.93
C ARG A 19 2.37 18.28 18.76
N GLU A 20 3.18 18.28 19.82
CA GLU A 20 4.52 17.70 19.78
C GLU A 20 4.48 16.19 19.46
N VAL A 21 3.50 15.48 20.02
CA VAL A 21 3.30 14.05 19.74
C VAL A 21 2.87 13.84 18.29
N LEU A 22 1.95 14.66 17.77
CA LEU A 22 1.49 14.58 16.38
C LEU A 22 2.62 14.83 15.39
N GLU A 23 3.47 15.81 15.63
CA GLU A 23 4.66 16.07 14.79
C GLU A 23 5.62 14.89 14.77
N LYS A 24 5.81 14.19 15.90
CA LYS A 24 6.61 12.95 15.95
C LYS A 24 5.98 11.83 15.13
N TYR A 25 4.65 11.68 15.16
CA TYR A 25 3.97 10.70 14.32
C TYR A 25 4.07 11.04 12.84
N ARG A 26 3.91 12.33 12.50
CA ARG A 26 4.08 12.84 11.14
C ARG A 26 5.47 12.54 10.61
N SER A 27 6.51 12.93 11.34
CA SER A 27 7.91 12.68 10.96
C SER A 27 8.20 11.19 10.73
N LYS A 28 7.65 10.30 11.55
CA LYS A 28 7.78 8.84 11.36
C LYS A 28 7.03 8.34 10.13
N ALA A 29 5.85 8.88 9.86
CA ALA A 29 5.07 8.55 8.67
C ALA A 29 5.80 8.99 7.40
N GLU A 30 6.32 10.21 7.38
CA GLU A 30 7.14 10.75 6.30
C GLU A 30 8.39 9.89 6.06
N TYR A 31 9.13 9.56 7.13
CA TYR A 31 10.29 8.66 7.03
C TYR A 31 9.93 7.29 6.44
N TYR A 32 8.78 6.72 6.81
CA TYR A 32 8.31 5.45 6.26
C TYR A 32 7.96 5.56 4.77
N VAL A 33 7.19 6.58 4.38
CA VAL A 33 6.81 6.84 2.99
C VAL A 33 8.07 7.05 2.14
N CYS A 34 9.00 7.85 2.62
CA CYS A 34 10.29 8.08 1.99
C CYS A 34 11.13 6.81 1.88
N SER A 35 11.12 5.95 2.90
CA SER A 35 11.78 4.64 2.86
C SER A 35 11.22 3.76 1.75
N CYS A 36 9.89 3.72 1.61
CA CYS A 36 9.22 3.01 0.52
C CYS A 36 9.55 3.60 -0.86
N MET A 37 9.66 4.92 -0.95
CA MET A 37 10.01 5.63 -2.18
C MET A 37 11.52 5.61 -2.49
N GLY A 38 12.37 5.14 -1.58
CA GLY A 38 13.82 5.10 -1.80
C GLY A 38 14.45 6.50 -1.74
N ARG A 39 13.84 7.42 -1.00
CA ARG A 39 14.21 8.83 -0.90
C ARG A 39 14.80 9.20 0.47
N ASN A 40 14.91 8.26 1.41
CA ASN A 40 15.62 8.54 2.65
C ASN A 40 17.13 8.69 2.40
N PRO A 41 17.79 9.65 3.06
CA PRO A 41 19.25 9.72 3.12
C PRO A 41 19.83 8.49 3.85
N GLY A 42 21.13 8.22 3.65
CA GLY A 42 21.80 7.03 4.20
C GLY A 42 21.65 5.75 3.37
N GLY A 43 21.05 5.84 2.17
CA GLY A 43 21.06 4.76 1.18
C GLY A 43 20.28 3.51 1.60
N ALA A 44 20.78 2.32 1.24
CA ALA A 44 20.03 1.06 1.39
C ALA A 44 19.68 0.70 2.85
N ALA A 45 20.42 1.20 3.84
CA ALA A 45 20.13 0.94 5.25
C ALA A 45 18.84 1.63 5.73
N HIS A 46 18.43 2.72 5.06
CA HIS A 46 17.28 3.54 5.44
C HIS A 46 16.07 3.40 4.51
N ASN A 47 16.25 2.66 3.40
CA ASN A 47 15.27 2.50 2.36
C ASN A 47 14.85 1.04 2.22
N ALA A 48 13.58 0.83 1.88
CA ALA A 48 13.06 -0.51 1.66
C ALA A 48 13.75 -1.18 0.46
N GLY A 49 14.07 -2.47 0.62
CA GLY A 49 14.61 -3.29 -0.46
C GLY A 49 13.62 -3.42 -1.62
N ARG A 50 14.14 -3.71 -2.81
CA ARG A 50 13.33 -3.92 -4.02
C ARG A 50 13.83 -5.10 -4.83
N THR A 51 12.92 -5.75 -5.53
CA THR A 51 13.25 -6.70 -6.58
C THR A 51 13.74 -5.95 -7.83
N PRO A 52 14.42 -6.63 -8.78
CA PRO A 52 14.81 -6.03 -10.06
C PRO A 52 13.66 -5.37 -10.83
N ALA A 53 12.44 -5.90 -10.74
CA ALA A 53 11.25 -5.33 -11.38
C ALA A 53 10.53 -4.25 -10.54
N GLY A 54 11.12 -3.82 -9.42
CA GLY A 54 10.64 -2.66 -8.65
C GLY A 54 9.57 -2.97 -7.59
N LEU A 55 9.31 -4.24 -7.29
CA LEU A 55 8.45 -4.63 -6.17
C LEU A 55 9.18 -4.38 -4.84
N LEU A 56 8.51 -3.75 -3.88
CA LEU A 56 9.03 -3.66 -2.51
C LEU A 56 9.30 -5.06 -1.96
N PHE A 57 10.50 -5.31 -1.45
CA PHE A 57 10.92 -6.61 -0.96
C PHE A 57 11.49 -6.49 0.44
N ILE A 58 10.67 -6.84 1.44
CA ILE A 58 11.00 -6.74 2.86
C ILE A 58 11.57 -8.06 3.36
N ARG A 59 10.97 -9.18 2.97
CA ARG A 59 11.43 -10.51 3.37
C ARG A 59 10.93 -11.62 2.45
N PRO A 60 11.56 -12.80 2.43
CA PRO A 60 11.19 -13.89 1.54
C PRO A 60 9.82 -14.52 1.79
N TRP A 61 9.36 -14.56 3.06
CA TRP A 61 8.11 -15.24 3.38
C TRP A 61 6.93 -14.27 3.35
N ASN A 62 6.00 -14.51 2.42
CA ASN A 62 4.75 -13.79 2.24
C ASN A 62 5.01 -12.28 2.11
N ASN A 63 5.87 -11.91 1.16
CA ASN A 63 6.31 -10.53 0.99
C ASN A 63 5.15 -9.59 0.64
N LEU A 64 4.16 -10.08 -0.12
CA LEU A 64 3.03 -9.25 -0.54
C LEU A 64 2.19 -8.71 0.59
N GLN A 65 2.22 -9.29 1.80
CA GLN A 65 1.61 -8.68 2.98
C GLN A 65 2.18 -7.29 3.27
N TYR A 66 3.48 -7.09 3.05
CA TYR A 66 4.15 -5.82 3.28
C TYR A 66 3.88 -4.87 2.14
N VAL A 67 3.91 -5.38 0.90
CA VAL A 67 3.64 -4.60 -0.31
C VAL A 67 2.21 -4.05 -0.29
N SER A 68 1.21 -4.88 0.04
CA SER A 68 -0.19 -4.45 0.08
C SER A 68 -0.43 -3.38 1.16
N ASN A 69 0.15 -3.56 2.34
CA ASN A 69 0.05 -2.60 3.43
C ASN A 69 0.75 -1.28 3.07
N ALA A 70 1.94 -1.35 2.49
CA ALA A 70 2.68 -0.17 2.02
C ALA A 70 1.89 0.58 0.94
N ALA A 71 1.38 -0.11 -0.08
CA ALA A 71 0.57 0.48 -1.13
C ALA A 71 -0.67 1.20 -0.57
N PHE A 72 -1.35 0.61 0.42
CA PHE A 72 -2.47 1.25 1.10
C PHE A 72 -2.06 2.51 1.85
N LEU A 73 -1.01 2.44 2.67
CA LEU A 73 -0.52 3.60 3.44
C LEU A 73 -0.04 4.72 2.52
N LEU A 74 0.68 4.39 1.44
CA LEU A 74 1.12 5.35 0.43
C LEU A 74 -0.07 6.03 -0.26
N THR A 75 -1.11 5.27 -0.58
CA THR A 75 -2.35 5.82 -1.16
C THR A 75 -3.01 6.81 -0.21
N VAL A 76 -3.24 6.42 1.05
CA VAL A 76 -3.84 7.30 2.07
C VAL A 76 -2.98 8.54 2.30
N TYR A 77 -1.66 8.37 2.37
CA TYR A 77 -0.75 9.49 2.61
C TYR A 77 -0.68 10.45 1.41
N SER A 78 -0.79 9.94 0.18
CA SER A 78 -0.89 10.78 -1.02
C SER A 78 -2.13 11.67 -0.98
N ASP A 79 -3.27 11.15 -0.51
CA ASP A 79 -4.49 11.94 -0.35
C ASP A 79 -4.32 13.05 0.70
N VAL A 80 -3.62 12.75 1.81
CA VAL A 80 -3.28 13.75 2.84
C VAL A 80 -2.40 14.86 2.26
N LEU A 81 -1.35 14.51 1.51
CA LEU A 81 -0.47 15.48 0.85
C LEU A 81 -1.21 16.34 -0.17
N SER A 82 -2.07 15.72 -1.00
CA SER A 82 -2.91 16.44 -1.96
C SER A 82 -3.89 17.39 -1.28
N TYR A 83 -4.58 16.92 -0.23
CA TYR A 83 -5.55 17.72 0.51
C TYR A 83 -4.90 18.94 1.18
N LEU A 84 -3.72 18.75 1.77
CA LEU A 84 -2.96 19.81 2.40
C LEU A 84 -2.20 20.70 1.41
N SER A 85 -2.11 20.30 0.14
CA SER A 85 -1.26 20.93 -0.87
C SER A 85 0.21 21.04 -0.41
N LEU A 86 0.69 20.00 0.28
CA LEU A 86 2.05 19.93 0.80
C LEU A 86 2.86 18.86 0.05
N PRO A 87 4.17 19.10 -0.17
CA PRO A 87 5.06 18.06 -0.66
C PRO A 87 5.40 17.05 0.46
N LEU A 88 5.82 15.86 0.06
CA LEU A 88 6.50 14.92 0.94
C LEU A 88 7.89 15.47 1.28
N LEU A 89 8.21 15.52 2.57
CA LEU A 89 9.53 15.84 3.07
C LEU A 89 10.18 14.56 3.60
N CYS A 90 11.45 14.31 3.28
CA CYS A 90 12.16 13.16 3.83
C CYS A 90 13.10 13.63 4.94
N PRO A 91 12.78 13.37 6.22
CA PRO A 91 13.64 13.78 7.31
C PRO A 91 14.96 13.04 7.25
N ASP A 92 16.06 13.78 7.37
CA ASP A 92 17.40 13.24 7.51
C ASP A 92 17.77 13.17 9.01
N PRO A 93 17.92 11.97 9.59
CA PRO A 93 18.31 11.83 10.99
C PRO A 93 19.74 12.34 11.27
N GLU A 94 20.57 12.51 10.24
CA GLU A 94 21.95 12.98 10.34
C GLU A 94 22.11 14.47 9.98
N ALA A 95 21.06 15.12 9.46
CA ALA A 95 21.10 16.55 9.15
C ALA A 95 21.13 17.40 10.42
N ALA A 96 21.78 18.57 10.32
CA ALA A 96 21.74 19.56 11.38
C ALA A 96 20.29 19.99 11.63
N ALA A 97 19.93 20.20 12.90
CA ALA A 97 18.55 20.49 13.33
C ALA A 97 17.93 21.74 12.65
N ASP A 98 18.75 22.59 12.05
CA ASP A 98 18.36 23.84 11.41
C ASP A 98 18.19 23.70 9.88
N GLU A 99 18.56 22.56 9.29
CA GLU A 99 18.36 22.32 7.86
C GLU A 99 16.98 21.73 7.58
N ALA A 100 16.18 22.49 6.83
CA ALA A 100 14.88 22.01 6.36
C ALA A 100 15.08 20.90 5.33
N ALA A 101 14.42 19.76 5.55
CA ALA A 101 14.39 18.68 4.57
C ALA A 101 13.84 19.21 3.23
N PRO A 102 14.55 19.00 2.10
CA PRO A 102 14.04 19.41 0.80
C PRO A 102 12.78 18.62 0.45
N ALA A 103 11.92 19.22 -0.37
CA ALA A 103 10.79 18.51 -0.96
C ALA A 103 11.31 17.30 -1.72
N ALA A 104 10.95 16.12 -1.24
CA ALA A 104 11.44 14.88 -1.78
C ALA A 104 10.54 14.38 -2.89
N ALA A 105 9.21 14.49 -2.76
CA ALA A 105 8.21 14.07 -3.75
C ALA A 105 6.93 14.91 -3.65
N ASP A 106 6.14 14.96 -4.72
CA ASP A 106 4.74 15.41 -4.64
C ASP A 106 3.77 14.24 -4.38
N ALA A 107 2.50 14.59 -4.09
CA ALA A 107 1.45 13.62 -3.81
C ALA A 107 1.17 12.67 -4.99
N GLY A 108 1.29 13.15 -6.23
CA GLY A 108 1.10 12.37 -7.44
C GLY A 108 2.17 11.30 -7.59
N GLU A 109 3.43 11.64 -7.34
CA GLU A 109 4.55 10.68 -7.34
C GLU A 109 4.36 9.58 -6.30
N VAL A 110 3.88 9.91 -5.10
CA VAL A 110 3.57 8.92 -4.05
C VAL A 110 2.47 7.97 -4.51
N LEU A 111 1.41 8.51 -5.11
CA LEU A 111 0.27 7.74 -5.61
C LEU A 111 0.65 6.85 -6.80
N GLU A 112 1.47 7.35 -7.73
CA GLU A 112 1.97 6.56 -8.87
C GLU A 112 2.82 5.38 -8.39
N PHE A 113 3.66 5.60 -7.37
CA PHE A 113 4.40 4.49 -6.77
C PHE A 113 3.46 3.48 -6.11
N ALA A 114 2.44 3.92 -5.36
CA ALA A 114 1.44 3.02 -4.78
C ALA A 114 0.69 2.21 -5.86
N ARG A 115 0.32 2.86 -6.97
CA ARG A 115 -0.29 2.22 -8.15
C ARG A 115 0.63 1.17 -8.75
N SER A 116 1.94 1.44 -8.89
CA SER A 116 2.90 0.49 -9.44
C SER A 116 2.94 -0.84 -8.65
N GLN A 117 2.84 -0.76 -7.31
CA GLN A 117 2.82 -1.94 -6.45
C GLN A 117 1.52 -2.73 -6.62
N ALA A 118 0.39 -2.02 -6.80
CA ALA A 118 -0.89 -2.65 -7.06
C ALA A 118 -0.94 -3.31 -8.44
N ASP A 119 -0.42 -2.63 -9.47
CA ASP A 119 -0.32 -3.15 -10.83
C ASP A 119 0.59 -4.39 -10.89
N TYR A 120 1.70 -4.39 -10.15
CA TYR A 120 2.55 -5.57 -10.03
C TYR A 120 1.77 -6.78 -9.49
N ILE A 121 0.99 -6.58 -8.42
CA ILE A 121 0.15 -7.63 -7.81
C ILE A 121 -0.91 -8.12 -8.80
N LEU A 122 -1.47 -7.23 -9.62
CA LEU A 122 -2.49 -7.55 -10.61
C LEU A 122 -1.96 -8.22 -11.87
N GLY A 123 -0.66 -8.09 -12.19
CA GLY A 123 -0.05 -8.81 -13.30
C GLY A 123 1.03 -8.06 -14.09
N THR A 124 1.29 -6.78 -13.79
CA THR A 124 2.40 -6.00 -14.37
C THR A 124 3.73 -6.40 -13.73
N ASN A 125 4.08 -7.68 -13.87
CA ASN A 125 5.30 -8.28 -13.36
C ASN A 125 5.97 -9.11 -14.47
N PRO A 126 7.27 -9.46 -14.37
CA PRO A 126 8.00 -10.17 -15.42
C PRO A 126 7.39 -11.52 -15.84
N MET A 127 6.53 -12.11 -15.00
CA MET A 127 5.80 -13.35 -15.29
C MET A 127 4.47 -13.11 -16.04
N ALA A 128 4.08 -11.84 -16.27
CA ALA A 128 2.87 -11.41 -16.97
C ALA A 128 1.58 -12.12 -16.53
N THR A 129 1.52 -12.54 -15.27
CA THR A 129 0.44 -13.37 -14.72
C THR A 129 -0.10 -12.73 -13.45
N SER A 130 -1.43 -12.66 -13.32
CA SER A 130 -2.10 -12.36 -12.04
C SER A 130 -1.85 -13.52 -11.07
N LEU A 131 -1.24 -13.26 -9.91
CA LEU A 131 -0.68 -14.31 -9.05
C LEU A 131 -1.72 -15.41 -8.64
N PRO A 132 -1.41 -16.72 -8.75
CA PRO A 132 -2.38 -17.83 -8.59
C PRO A 132 -2.64 -18.29 -7.13
N ARG A 133 -3.54 -19.28 -6.93
CA ARG A 133 -4.50 -19.50 -5.80
C ARG A 133 -4.35 -20.81 -4.96
N ARG A 134 -4.89 -20.76 -3.71
CA ARG A 134 -5.43 -21.85 -2.79
C ARG A 134 -4.42 -22.92 -2.26
N GLY A 135 -4.45 -23.50 -1.05
CA GLY A 135 -5.41 -23.76 0.06
C GLY A 135 -5.17 -25.20 0.67
N PHE A 136 -5.38 -25.46 1.98
CA PHE A 136 -4.72 -26.51 2.82
C PHE A 136 -5.70 -27.52 3.51
N ASP A 137 -5.47 -28.85 3.36
CA ASP A 137 -5.13 -29.84 4.44
C ASP A 137 -5.40 -31.32 4.04
N SER A 138 -6.37 -31.65 3.18
CA SER A 138 -6.59 -33.04 2.70
C SER A 138 -6.10 -33.31 1.27
N TRP A 139 -5.79 -32.25 0.52
CA TRP A 139 -5.29 -32.27 -0.86
C TRP A 139 -3.82 -31.84 -0.98
N TYR A 140 -3.14 -31.62 0.15
CA TYR A 140 -1.85 -30.94 0.18
C TYR A 140 -0.76 -31.68 -0.63
N SER A 141 -0.87 -32.99 -0.75
CA SER A 141 0.10 -33.86 -1.46
C SER A 141 -0.41 -34.39 -2.80
N ALA A 142 -1.61 -34.00 -3.24
CA ALA A 142 -2.20 -34.49 -4.48
C ALA A 142 -1.67 -33.69 -5.69
N ALA A 143 -1.24 -34.40 -6.74
CA ALA A 143 -0.77 -33.79 -8.00
C ALA A 143 -1.91 -33.24 -8.90
N ALA A 144 -3.17 -33.37 -8.45
CA ALA A 144 -4.33 -32.88 -9.17
C ALA A 144 -4.56 -31.38 -8.97
N GLU A 145 -5.24 -30.75 -9.92
CA GLU A 145 -5.67 -29.36 -9.83
C GLU A 145 -6.53 -29.10 -8.58
N ASN A 146 -6.57 -27.84 -8.14
CA ASN A 146 -7.42 -27.43 -7.03
C ASN A 146 -8.90 -27.66 -7.38
N PRO A 147 -9.69 -28.37 -6.54
CA PRO A 147 -11.11 -28.62 -6.82
C PRO A 147 -11.98 -27.36 -6.75
N HIS A 148 -11.44 -26.26 -6.21
CA HIS A 148 -12.16 -25.00 -6.00
C HIS A 148 -11.28 -23.77 -6.26
N ASP A 149 -11.95 -22.66 -6.50
CA ASP A 149 -11.38 -21.47 -7.13
C ASP A 149 -11.43 -20.22 -6.20
N LEU A 150 -10.30 -19.70 -5.69
CA LEU A 150 -10.28 -18.64 -4.62
C LEU A 150 -10.29 -17.29 -5.31
N VAL A 151 -11.47 -16.84 -5.69
CA VAL A 151 -11.65 -15.53 -6.32
C VAL A 151 -11.24 -14.41 -5.36
N GLY A 152 -10.28 -13.60 -5.81
CA GLY A 152 -9.72 -12.47 -5.07
C GLY A 152 -8.76 -12.83 -3.93
N ALA A 153 -8.22 -14.04 -3.90
CA ALA A 153 -7.07 -14.33 -3.03
C ALA A 153 -5.81 -13.68 -3.59
N VAL A 154 -5.02 -13.08 -2.71
CA VAL A 154 -3.66 -12.61 -3.00
C VAL A 154 -2.71 -13.48 -2.19
N VAL A 155 -1.76 -14.12 -2.87
CA VAL A 155 -0.77 -15.01 -2.26
C VAL A 155 0.48 -14.26 -1.81
N GLY A 156 1.45 -14.98 -1.23
CA GLY A 156 2.69 -14.40 -0.70
C GLY A 156 3.61 -13.73 -1.73
N GLY A 157 3.51 -14.12 -2.99
CA GLY A 157 4.19 -13.50 -4.12
C GLY A 157 5.61 -14.02 -4.37
N PRO A 158 6.37 -13.38 -5.27
CA PRO A 158 7.65 -13.89 -5.75
C PRO A 158 8.77 -13.77 -4.71
N ASN A 159 9.90 -14.40 -5.00
CA ASN A 159 11.14 -14.16 -4.27
C ASN A 159 11.79 -12.81 -4.67
N GLY A 160 12.95 -12.51 -4.10
CA GLY A 160 13.66 -11.25 -4.32
C GLY A 160 14.15 -11.01 -5.76
N ASN A 161 14.03 -12.01 -6.65
CA ASN A 161 14.42 -11.95 -8.05
C ASN A 161 13.21 -12.00 -8.99
N ASP A 162 12.00 -11.68 -8.49
CA ASP A 162 10.75 -11.71 -9.27
C ASP A 162 10.35 -13.12 -9.77
N VAL A 163 10.92 -14.18 -9.19
CA VAL A 163 10.58 -15.56 -9.56
C VAL A 163 9.48 -16.10 -8.64
N PHE A 164 8.39 -16.58 -9.26
CA PHE A 164 7.25 -17.20 -8.61
C PHE A 164 7.09 -18.65 -9.05
N THR A 165 6.92 -19.56 -8.09
CA THR A 165 6.68 -20.98 -8.32
C THR A 165 5.27 -21.33 -7.89
N ASP A 166 4.39 -21.63 -8.86
CA ASP A 166 3.01 -22.06 -8.60
C ASP A 166 2.96 -23.53 -8.17
N HIS A 167 3.45 -23.80 -6.96
CA HIS A 167 3.46 -25.12 -6.35
C HIS A 167 2.92 -25.04 -4.93
N ARG A 168 2.01 -25.94 -4.56
CA ARG A 168 1.36 -25.93 -3.25
C ARG A 168 2.34 -26.02 -2.08
N GLY A 169 3.42 -26.78 -2.25
CA GLY A 169 4.51 -26.89 -1.29
C GLY A 169 5.41 -25.65 -1.18
N ALA A 170 5.29 -24.69 -2.11
CA ALA A 170 5.98 -23.41 -2.07
C ALA A 170 5.22 -22.41 -1.19
N TYR A 171 4.85 -22.83 0.03
CA TYR A 171 3.96 -22.09 0.94
C TYR A 171 4.45 -20.66 1.21
N MET A 172 5.76 -20.40 1.15
CA MET A 172 6.30 -19.05 1.33
C MET A 172 5.81 -18.04 0.27
N GLN A 173 5.48 -18.53 -0.93
CA GLN A 173 5.02 -17.76 -2.08
C GLN A 173 3.53 -17.95 -2.35
N THR A 174 2.98 -19.14 -2.12
CA THR A 174 1.61 -19.52 -2.51
C THR A 174 0.57 -19.40 -1.38
N GLU A 175 0.97 -19.05 -0.16
CA GLU A 175 0.05 -18.83 0.95
C GLU A 175 -0.86 -17.62 0.69
N ALA A 176 -2.18 -17.87 0.61
CA ALA A 176 -3.19 -16.83 0.58
C ALA A 176 -3.56 -16.41 2.00
N CYS A 177 -3.65 -15.09 2.24
CA CYS A 177 -3.93 -14.58 3.57
C CYS A 177 -4.82 -13.32 3.55
N THR A 178 -5.61 -13.16 4.61
CA THR A 178 -6.58 -12.06 4.74
C THR A 178 -5.90 -10.70 4.85
N TYR A 179 -4.73 -10.64 5.49
CA TYR A 179 -3.97 -9.41 5.70
C TYR A 179 -3.34 -8.85 4.42
N THR A 180 -3.11 -9.66 3.38
CA THR A 180 -2.70 -9.15 2.06
C THR A 180 -3.88 -8.61 1.26
N ARG A 181 -5.06 -9.23 1.39
CA ARG A 181 -6.26 -8.81 0.65
C ARG A 181 -6.86 -7.50 1.16
N ARG A 182 -6.97 -7.33 2.49
CA ARG A 182 -7.71 -6.21 3.09
C ARG A 182 -7.21 -4.82 2.67
N PRO A 183 -5.88 -4.55 2.66
CA PRO A 183 -5.37 -3.23 2.25
C PRO A 183 -5.64 -2.94 0.76
N MET A 184 -5.57 -3.96 -0.09
CA MET A 184 -5.79 -3.81 -1.54
C MET A 184 -7.19 -3.35 -1.88
N VAL A 185 -8.21 -3.71 -1.08
CA VAL A 185 -9.58 -3.21 -1.26
C VAL A 185 -9.62 -1.68 -1.17
N GLY A 186 -8.88 -1.09 -0.22
CA GLY A 186 -8.78 0.35 -0.07
C GLY A 186 -8.07 1.01 -1.24
N VAL A 187 -6.91 0.46 -1.64
CA VAL A 187 -6.14 0.94 -2.80
C VAL A 187 -7.00 0.93 -4.07
N PHE A 188 -7.64 -0.19 -4.38
CA PHE A 188 -8.48 -0.31 -5.56
C PHE A 188 -9.69 0.61 -5.53
N SER A 189 -10.32 0.79 -4.37
CA SER A 189 -11.45 1.72 -4.23
C SER A 189 -11.04 3.14 -4.62
N ARG A 190 -9.86 3.60 -4.16
CA ARG A 190 -9.34 4.91 -4.49
C ARG A 190 -8.94 5.05 -5.96
N LEU A 191 -8.22 4.05 -6.50
CA LEU A 191 -7.85 4.06 -7.92
C LEU A 191 -9.09 4.07 -8.83
N MET A 192 -10.13 3.30 -8.49
CA MET A 192 -11.40 3.30 -9.23
C MET A 192 -12.10 4.66 -9.15
N GLU A 193 -12.13 5.30 -7.99
CA GLU A 193 -12.69 6.65 -7.84
C GLU A 193 -11.98 7.65 -8.78
N LEU A 194 -10.64 7.64 -8.79
CA LEU A 194 -9.84 8.51 -9.66
C LEU A 194 -10.06 8.22 -11.15
N GLU A 195 -10.14 6.94 -11.55
CA GLU A 195 -10.45 6.59 -12.94
C GLU A 195 -11.84 7.07 -13.36
N ARG A 196 -12.83 7.01 -12.46
CA ARG A 196 -14.18 7.51 -12.72
C ARG A 196 -14.22 9.04 -12.83
N GLN A 197 -13.51 9.74 -11.95
CA GLN A 197 -13.32 11.19 -12.05
C GLN A 197 -12.67 11.58 -13.38
N ARG A 198 -11.64 10.84 -13.83
CA ARG A 198 -10.99 11.04 -15.14
C ARG A 198 -11.93 10.80 -16.32
N ARG A 199 -12.90 9.90 -16.17
CA ARG A 199 -13.93 9.58 -17.18
C ARG A 199 -15.14 10.52 -17.12
N GLY A 200 -15.22 11.41 -16.12
CA GLY A 200 -16.35 12.32 -15.95
C GLY A 200 -17.65 11.63 -15.51
N GLU A 201 -17.55 10.48 -14.83
CA GLU A 201 -18.72 9.77 -14.31
C GLU A 201 -19.01 10.22 -12.86
N ASP A 202 -20.11 10.97 -12.63
CA ASP A 202 -20.54 11.39 -11.30
C ASP A 202 -20.91 10.21 -10.40
N VAL A 203 -20.39 10.18 -9.17
CA VAL A 203 -20.71 9.16 -8.17
C VAL A 203 -22.00 9.54 -7.45
N VAL A 204 -23.13 8.99 -7.89
CA VAL A 204 -24.28 8.82 -6.99
C VAL A 204 -23.99 7.59 -6.13
N LEU A 205 -23.45 7.83 -4.93
CA LEU A 205 -23.51 6.85 -3.85
C LEU A 205 -24.98 6.69 -3.48
N VAL A 206 -25.68 5.76 -4.13
CA VAL A 206 -26.97 5.29 -3.64
C VAL A 206 -26.68 4.45 -2.41
N VAL A 207 -26.52 5.13 -1.28
CA VAL A 207 -26.75 4.51 0.02
C VAL A 207 -28.26 4.37 0.10
N ASP A 208 -28.77 3.20 -0.28
CA ASP A 208 -30.17 2.85 -0.04
C ASP A 208 -30.34 2.75 1.48
N VAL A 209 -30.65 3.89 2.10
CA VAL A 209 -31.12 3.94 3.47
C VAL A 209 -32.51 3.34 3.45
N ALA A 210 -32.59 2.02 3.63
CA ALA A 210 -33.83 1.35 3.96
C ALA A 210 -34.33 1.92 5.30
N GLY A 211 -35.18 2.94 5.20
CA GLY A 211 -35.82 3.61 6.32
C GLY A 211 -37.34 3.68 6.11
N GLY A 212 -38.05 2.75 6.75
CA GLY A 212 -39.36 2.99 7.36
C GLY A 212 -40.61 2.70 6.53
N GLY A 213 -41.50 1.86 7.07
CA GLY A 213 -42.92 1.83 6.70
C GLY A 213 -43.64 0.54 7.04
N GLY A 214 -44.17 0.44 8.27
CA GLY A 214 -45.07 -0.63 8.73
C GLY A 214 -45.40 -0.47 10.21
#